data_AF-A0A345UIK4-F1
#
_entry.id   AF-A0A345UIK4-F1
#
_cell.length_a   1.000
_cell.length_b   1.000
_cell.length_c   1.000
_cell.angle_alpha   90.00
_cell.angle_beta   90.00
_cell.angle_gamma   90.00
#
_symmetry.space_group_name_H-M   'P 1'
#
loop_
_entity.id
_entity.type
_entity.pdbx_description
1 polymer ?
#
loop_
_entity_poly.entity_id
_entity_poly.type
_entity_poly.pdbx_seq_one_letter_code
_entity_poly.pdbx_strand_id
1 'polypeptide(L)'
;MKFRCPTKWIGAFPLLIALGLIVVTVNSEQASAQVLNVQTEVDRGDDPKIIARLQQLAWENHESNRVAETLVVQSNYGVRNARLEWLDAFTFTYNFYPEQLQDQAGPDLFNRAGIAFNINLGRLARTPGRIRMAIAERDLYRYELEVQRKRIFNDVIDRYSFFLLSAELYQLFLEAVENSQSTVNLVRERFEAGDLNIEQLQRGEEYLILDRQRLITARTDFFKARFAVEELIGVPIASVFEDVFGDDFADDADGEEHDDDEGEGNNETELLPSQESEEPADVNDENDTDAEE
;
A
#
# COMPACT_ATOMS: atom_id res chain seq x y z
N MET A 1 2.86 46.66 15.03
CA MET A 1 1.58 45.91 15.05
C MET A 1 1.65 44.88 16.16
N LYS A 2 0.74 44.95 17.14
CA LYS A 2 0.70 44.09 18.34
C LYS A 2 -0.19 42.88 18.06
N PHE A 3 0.37 41.67 18.04
CA PHE A 3 -0.41 40.44 18.11
C PHE A 3 -0.70 40.11 19.58
N ARG A 4 -1.98 40.07 19.93
CA ARG A 4 -2.49 39.62 21.24
C ARG A 4 -2.77 38.12 21.16
N CYS A 5 -2.08 37.31 21.95
CA CYS A 5 -2.49 35.95 22.29
C CYS A 5 -3.69 35.98 23.26
N PRO A 6 -4.69 35.09 23.12
CA PRO A 6 -5.59 34.77 24.20
C PRO A 6 -5.04 33.60 25.02
N THR A 7 -4.43 33.94 26.16
CA THR A 7 -4.26 33.04 27.30
C THR A 7 -5.49 33.12 28.20
N LYS A 8 -6.08 31.96 28.53
CA LYS A 8 -6.73 31.59 29.80
C LYS A 8 -7.86 30.58 29.55
N TRP A 9 -7.68 29.35 30.06
CA TRP A 9 -8.68 28.73 30.92
C TRP A 9 -8.02 27.59 31.72
N ILE A 10 -7.56 27.95 32.92
CA ILE A 10 -7.18 27.01 33.98
C ILE A 10 -8.44 26.84 34.82
N GLY A 11 -9.20 25.79 34.54
CA GLY A 11 -10.32 25.33 35.36
C GLY A 11 -9.84 24.17 36.21
N ALA A 12 -9.62 24.43 37.49
CA ALA A 12 -9.33 23.44 38.50
C ALA A 12 -10.50 22.45 38.65
N PHE A 13 -10.24 21.15 38.48
CA PHE A 13 -11.13 20.09 38.91
C PHE A 13 -10.41 19.28 40.01
N PRO A 14 -10.88 19.33 41.27
CA PRO A 14 -10.34 18.52 42.34
C PRO A 14 -10.98 17.13 42.35
N LEU A 15 -10.13 16.12 42.56
CA LEU A 15 -10.35 15.02 43.50
C LEU A 15 -11.77 14.41 43.56
N LEU A 16 -11.96 13.31 42.83
CA LEU A 16 -12.84 12.23 43.29
C LEU A 16 -12.16 10.88 43.11
N ILE A 17 -11.77 10.34 44.26
CA ILE A 17 -11.33 8.98 44.52
C ILE A 17 -12.57 8.07 44.42
N ALA A 18 -12.59 7.18 43.45
CA ALA A 18 -13.32 5.91 43.47
C ALA A 18 -12.55 4.98 42.52
N LEU A 19 -11.53 4.26 42.99
CA LEU A 19 -11.71 2.93 43.59
C LEU A 19 -12.63 2.02 42.75
N GLY A 20 -12.40 2.02 41.44
CA GLY A 20 -12.77 0.92 40.54
C GLY A 20 -11.56 0.01 40.38
N LEU A 21 -11.39 -0.92 41.33
CA LEU A 21 -10.53 -2.08 41.15
C LEU A 21 -11.21 -2.98 40.09
N ILE A 22 -11.09 -2.59 38.82
CA ILE A 22 -11.43 -3.44 37.70
C ILE A 22 -10.32 -4.49 37.65
N VAL A 23 -10.58 -5.61 38.31
CA VAL A 23 -9.91 -6.86 38.04
C VAL A 23 -10.28 -7.20 36.60
N VAL A 24 -9.42 -6.79 35.66
CA VAL A 24 -9.42 -7.33 34.31
C VAL A 24 -8.95 -8.77 34.48
N THR A 25 -9.87 -9.68 34.71
CA THR A 25 -9.69 -11.09 34.37
C THR A 25 -9.55 -11.12 32.86
N VAL A 26 -8.30 -10.95 32.39
CA VAL A 26 -7.93 -11.27 31.02
C VAL A 26 -8.19 -12.76 30.89
N ASN A 27 -9.32 -13.09 30.26
CA ASN A 27 -9.62 -14.44 29.81
C ASN A 27 -8.48 -14.90 28.91
N SER A 28 -7.56 -15.70 29.46
CA SER A 28 -6.48 -16.33 28.72
C SER A 28 -6.97 -17.44 27.77
N GLU A 29 -8.27 -17.73 27.74
CA GLU A 29 -8.87 -18.78 26.91
C GLU A 29 -9.27 -18.34 25.49
N GLN A 30 -9.24 -17.04 25.16
CA GLN A 30 -9.48 -16.59 23.77
C GLN A 30 -8.22 -16.46 22.92
N ALA A 31 -7.02 -16.64 23.49
CA ALA A 31 -5.77 -16.60 22.73
C ALA A 31 -5.52 -17.88 21.91
N SER A 32 -6.24 -18.97 22.16
CA SER A 32 -6.09 -20.25 21.46
C SER A 32 -7.04 -20.42 20.26
N ALA A 33 -8.02 -19.53 20.07
CA ALA A 33 -8.91 -19.57 18.90
C ALA A 33 -8.35 -18.85 17.66
N GLN A 34 -7.21 -18.15 17.81
CA GLN A 34 -6.43 -17.63 16.69
C GLN A 34 -5.18 -18.48 16.43
N VAL A 35 -5.31 -19.81 16.54
CA VAL A 35 -4.52 -20.68 15.67
C VAL A 35 -5.12 -20.49 14.27
N LEU A 36 -4.84 -19.31 13.72
CA LEU A 36 -4.92 -19.00 12.32
C LEU A 36 -4.28 -20.19 11.62
N ASN A 37 -5.02 -20.85 10.74
CA ASN A 37 -4.53 -22.01 10.05
C ASN A 37 -3.50 -21.54 9.03
N VAL A 38 -2.28 -21.25 9.50
CA VAL A 38 -1.17 -20.67 8.74
C VAL A 38 -0.95 -21.47 7.45
N GLN A 39 -1.23 -22.77 7.48
CA GLN A 39 -1.17 -23.64 6.31
C GLN A 39 -2.12 -23.19 5.20
N THR A 40 -3.37 -22.87 5.53
CA THR A 40 -4.37 -22.42 4.54
C THR A 40 -4.07 -21.03 3.99
N GLU A 41 -3.31 -20.20 4.72
CA GLU A 41 -2.85 -18.90 4.22
C GLU A 41 -1.67 -19.05 3.28
N VAL A 42 -0.75 -19.98 3.56
CA VAL A 42 0.41 -20.28 2.71
C VAL A 42 -0.03 -20.96 1.41
N ASP A 43 -0.87 -21.99 1.48
CA ASP A 43 -1.29 -22.76 0.29
C ASP A 43 -2.10 -21.91 -0.71
N ARG A 44 -2.76 -20.84 -0.22
CA ARG A 44 -3.51 -19.88 -1.04
C ARG A 44 -2.73 -18.60 -1.31
N GLY A 45 -1.51 -18.47 -0.78
CA GLY A 45 -0.75 -17.23 -0.78
C GLY A 45 -0.40 -16.74 -2.18
N ASP A 46 -0.26 -17.65 -3.14
CA ASP A 46 0.10 -17.29 -4.51
C ASP A 46 -1.10 -16.90 -5.40
N ASP A 47 -2.30 -16.77 -4.85
CA ASP A 47 -3.47 -16.35 -5.63
C ASP A 47 -3.31 -14.90 -6.12
N PRO A 48 -3.32 -14.65 -7.45
CA PRO A 48 -3.20 -13.31 -8.01
C PRO A 48 -4.31 -12.35 -7.53
N LYS A 49 -5.48 -12.86 -7.13
CA LYS A 49 -6.58 -12.05 -6.58
C LYS A 49 -6.20 -11.40 -5.26
N ILE A 50 -5.54 -12.14 -4.37
CA ILE A 50 -5.08 -11.61 -3.07
C ILE A 50 -4.06 -10.51 -3.29
N ILE A 51 -3.06 -10.77 -4.14
CA ILE A 51 -2.01 -9.80 -4.45
C ILE A 51 -2.62 -8.50 -5.03
N ALA A 52 -3.55 -8.63 -5.97
CA ALA A 52 -4.25 -7.48 -6.56
C ALA A 52 -5.03 -6.69 -5.49
N ARG A 53 -5.71 -7.38 -4.57
CA ARG A 53 -6.45 -6.74 -3.48
C ARG A 53 -5.52 -6.02 -2.51
N LEU A 54 -4.39 -6.64 -2.13
CA LEU A 54 -3.37 -6.01 -1.29
C LEU A 54 -2.77 -4.76 -1.94
N GLN A 55 -2.47 -4.82 -3.24
CA GLN A 55 -1.97 -3.67 -4.01
C GLN A 55 -2.98 -2.53 -4.05
N GLN A 56 -4.26 -2.85 -4.22
CA GLN A 56 -5.33 -1.86 -4.19
C GLN A 56 -5.42 -1.19 -2.82
N LEU A 57 -5.49 -1.97 -1.74
CA LEU A 57 -5.59 -1.45 -0.37
C LEU A 57 -4.36 -0.60 0.00
N ALA A 58 -3.16 -1.04 -0.38
CA ALA A 58 -1.95 -0.26 -0.20
C ALA A 58 -2.01 1.09 -0.95
N TRP A 59 -2.48 1.10 -2.19
CA TRP A 59 -2.63 2.35 -2.96
C TRP A 59 -3.63 3.32 -2.32
N GLU A 60 -4.75 2.79 -1.82
CA GLU A 60 -5.81 3.58 -1.18
C GLU A 60 -5.36 4.18 0.16
N ASN A 61 -4.60 3.42 0.96
CA ASN A 61 -4.22 3.82 2.32
C ASN A 61 -2.86 4.52 2.42
N HIS A 62 -1.98 4.43 1.42
CA HIS A 62 -0.64 4.99 1.54
C HIS A 62 -0.64 6.54 1.51
N GLU A 63 -0.12 7.16 2.58
CA GLU A 63 -0.06 8.63 2.71
C GLU A 63 0.66 9.33 1.55
N SER A 64 1.71 8.69 1.00
CA SER A 64 2.52 9.23 -0.07
C SER A 64 1.73 9.40 -1.37
N ASN A 65 0.73 8.54 -1.60
CA ASN A 65 -0.13 8.62 -2.79
C ASN A 65 -0.94 9.94 -2.79
N ARG A 66 -1.53 10.29 -1.64
CA ARG A 66 -2.31 11.54 -1.49
C ARG A 66 -1.48 12.78 -1.81
N VAL A 67 -0.19 12.78 -1.46
CA VAL A 67 0.73 13.88 -1.78
C VAL A 67 0.94 13.98 -3.29
N ALA A 68 1.22 12.86 -3.97
CA ALA A 68 1.45 12.86 -5.41
C ALA A 68 0.19 13.21 -6.22
N GLU A 69 -0.98 12.71 -5.82
CA GLU A 69 -2.26 13.13 -6.41
C GLU A 69 -2.47 14.64 -6.27
N THR A 70 -2.14 15.20 -5.10
CA THR A 70 -2.23 16.65 -4.85
C THR A 70 -1.30 17.44 -5.76
N LEU A 71 -0.09 16.94 -6.05
CA LEU A 71 0.86 17.59 -6.97
C LEU A 71 0.34 17.59 -8.42
N VAL A 72 -0.29 16.50 -8.86
CA VAL A 72 -0.97 16.46 -10.17
C VAL A 72 -2.13 17.47 -10.22
N VAL A 73 -2.92 17.57 -9.16
CA VAL A 73 -3.99 18.57 -9.05
C VAL A 73 -3.43 20.00 -9.07
N GLN A 74 -2.35 20.26 -8.33
CA GLN A 74 -1.67 21.55 -8.29
C GLN A 74 -1.13 21.97 -9.66
N SER A 75 -0.47 21.06 -10.37
CA SER A 75 0.07 21.33 -11.70
C SER A 75 -1.04 21.56 -12.75
N ASN A 76 -2.20 20.92 -12.61
CA ASN A 76 -3.39 21.24 -13.42
C ASN A 76 -3.84 22.70 -13.23
N TYR A 77 -3.84 23.20 -11.99
CA TYR A 77 -4.09 24.62 -11.73
C TYR A 77 -2.98 25.51 -12.32
N GLY A 78 -1.72 25.06 -12.28
CA GLY A 78 -0.60 25.73 -12.95
C GLY A 78 -0.84 25.92 -14.45
N VAL A 79 -1.25 24.87 -15.15
CA VAL A 79 -1.62 24.95 -16.58
C VAL A 79 -2.79 25.90 -16.80
N ARG A 80 -3.83 25.84 -15.94
CA ARG A 80 -4.99 26.73 -16.05
C ARG A 80 -4.60 28.18 -15.84
N ASN A 81 -3.75 28.47 -14.85
CA ASN A 81 -3.26 29.82 -14.57
C ASN A 81 -2.37 30.33 -15.71
N ALA A 82 -1.47 29.51 -16.25
CA ALA A 82 -0.68 29.86 -17.44
C ALA A 82 -1.56 30.16 -18.67
N ARG A 83 -2.69 29.46 -18.81
CA ARG A 83 -3.71 29.74 -19.83
C ARG A 83 -4.59 30.94 -19.54
N LEU A 84 -4.59 31.50 -18.33
CA LEU A 84 -5.26 32.76 -18.01
C LEU A 84 -4.28 33.94 -18.05
N GLU A 85 -2.98 33.68 -17.99
CA GLU A 85 -1.93 34.69 -18.01
C GLU A 85 -1.92 35.55 -19.30
N TRP A 86 -2.53 35.08 -20.40
CA TRP A 86 -2.74 35.95 -21.56
C TRP A 86 -3.72 37.10 -21.25
N LEU A 87 -4.66 36.93 -20.31
CA LEU A 87 -5.56 38.00 -19.85
C LEU A 87 -4.76 39.09 -19.12
N ASP A 88 -3.69 38.72 -18.41
CA ASP A 88 -2.78 39.68 -17.77
C ASP A 88 -2.01 40.54 -18.78
N ALA A 89 -2.04 40.21 -20.07
CA ALA A 89 -1.54 41.11 -21.10
C ALA A 89 -2.40 42.37 -21.24
N PHE A 90 -3.65 42.33 -20.77
CA PHE A 90 -4.59 43.43 -20.78
C PHE A 90 -4.69 44.05 -19.39
N THR A 91 -4.18 45.26 -19.23
CA THR A 91 -4.37 46.04 -18.00
C THR A 91 -5.36 47.16 -18.27
N PHE A 92 -6.46 47.15 -17.54
CA PHE A 92 -7.43 48.24 -17.51
C PHE A 92 -7.18 49.09 -16.26
N THR A 93 -6.82 50.35 -16.47
CA THR A 93 -6.60 51.30 -15.37
C THR A 93 -7.63 52.43 -15.48
N TYR A 94 -8.43 52.59 -14.44
CA TYR A 94 -9.33 53.73 -14.29
C TYR A 94 -8.77 54.66 -13.22
N ASN A 95 -8.35 55.86 -13.64
CA ASN A 95 -7.87 56.89 -12.72
C ASN A 95 -8.97 57.95 -12.56
N PHE A 96 -9.38 58.17 -11.32
CA PHE A 96 -10.33 59.23 -10.95
C PHE A 96 -9.61 60.19 -9.99
N TYR A 97 -9.53 61.46 -10.36
CA TYR A 97 -8.93 62.51 -9.54
C TYR A 97 -10.05 63.38 -8.94
N PRO A 98 -10.54 63.08 -7.72
CA PRO A 98 -11.43 63.99 -7.02
C PRO A 98 -10.60 65.18 -6.50
N GLU A 99 -10.79 66.34 -7.13
CA GLU A 99 -10.49 67.69 -6.63
C GLU A 99 -9.53 67.82 -5.41
N GLN A 100 -8.27 68.20 -5.67
CA GLN A 100 -7.57 69.10 -4.76
C GLN A 100 -7.81 70.53 -5.22
N LEU A 101 -8.95 71.08 -4.78
CA LEU A 101 -9.22 72.51 -4.83
C LEU A 101 -8.28 73.22 -3.85
N GLN A 102 -7.18 73.78 -4.36
CA GLN A 102 -6.53 74.91 -3.70
C GLN A 102 -5.96 75.88 -4.74
N ASP A 103 -6.87 76.72 -5.22
CA ASP A 103 -6.67 78.17 -5.33
C ASP A 103 -5.55 78.66 -6.25
N GLN A 104 -5.74 78.58 -7.57
CA GLN A 104 -5.30 79.63 -8.51
C GLN A 104 -5.97 79.53 -9.89
N ALA A 105 -7.12 80.22 -9.99
CA ALA A 105 -7.70 80.92 -11.15
C ALA A 105 -7.45 80.36 -12.58
N GLY A 106 -8.36 79.50 -13.04
CA GLY A 106 -8.64 79.24 -14.46
C GLY A 106 -9.90 78.38 -14.62
N PRO A 107 -10.80 78.65 -15.58
CA PRO A 107 -12.10 77.97 -15.68
C PRO A 107 -11.99 76.64 -16.46
N ASP A 108 -11.17 75.70 -15.99
CA ASP A 108 -11.04 74.36 -16.59
C ASP A 108 -11.36 73.28 -15.54
N LEU A 109 -12.60 73.33 -15.05
CA LEU A 109 -13.22 72.45 -14.04
C LEU A 109 -13.69 71.10 -14.62
N PHE A 110 -12.92 70.50 -15.53
CA PHE A 110 -13.22 69.13 -15.94
C PHE A 110 -12.61 68.17 -14.93
N ASN A 111 -13.46 67.52 -14.11
CA ASN A 111 -13.14 66.29 -13.39
C ASN A 111 -12.52 65.28 -14.38
N ARG A 112 -11.18 65.19 -14.42
CA ARG A 112 -10.48 64.35 -15.40
C ARG A 112 -10.53 62.91 -14.92
N ALA A 113 -11.54 62.17 -15.37
CA ALA A 113 -11.50 60.72 -15.36
C ALA A 113 -10.67 60.24 -16.57
N GLY A 114 -9.66 59.42 -16.32
CA GLY A 114 -8.82 58.84 -17.36
C GLY A 114 -8.96 57.32 -17.39
N ILE A 115 -9.38 56.77 -18.53
CA ILE A 115 -9.34 55.33 -18.80
C ILE A 115 -8.08 55.06 -19.62
N ALA A 116 -7.19 54.23 -19.11
CA ALA A 116 -6.00 53.77 -19.83
C ALA A 116 -6.09 52.26 -20.06
N PHE A 117 -5.84 51.86 -21.30
CA PHE A 117 -5.76 50.46 -21.71
C PHE A 117 -4.32 50.19 -22.17
N ASN A 118 -3.65 49.25 -21.51
CA ASN A 118 -2.29 48.87 -21.85
C ASN A 118 -2.26 47.40 -22.27
N ILE A 119 -1.71 47.13 -23.46
CA ILE A 119 -1.44 45.78 -23.97
C ILE A 119 0.06 45.51 -23.93
N ASN A 120 0.47 44.51 -23.17
CA ASN A 120 1.87 44.08 -23.14
C ASN A 120 2.14 42.99 -24.22
N LEU A 121 2.52 43.42 -25.43
CA LEU A 121 2.86 42.51 -26.54
C LEU A 121 4.01 41.56 -26.21
N GLY A 122 4.97 42.01 -25.40
CA GLY A 122 6.11 41.20 -24.97
C GLY A 122 5.73 40.06 -24.02
N ARG A 123 4.64 40.20 -23.26
CA ARG A 123 4.04 39.13 -22.46
C ARG A 123 3.30 38.14 -23.35
N LEU A 124 2.49 38.64 -24.28
CA LEU A 124 1.72 37.83 -25.23
C LEU A 124 2.61 36.89 -26.06
N ALA A 125 3.77 37.37 -26.52
CA ALA A 125 4.73 36.56 -27.27
C ALA A 125 5.37 35.43 -26.45
N ARG A 126 5.46 35.57 -25.12
CA ARG A 126 6.08 34.59 -24.22
C ARG A 126 5.09 33.60 -23.59
N THR A 127 3.80 33.94 -23.55
CA THR A 127 2.73 33.09 -23.00
C THR A 127 2.71 31.66 -23.55
N PRO A 128 2.78 31.38 -24.88
CA PRO A 128 2.75 30.00 -25.37
C PRO A 128 3.95 29.16 -24.89
N GLY A 129 5.11 29.79 -24.65
CA GLY A 129 6.25 29.12 -24.03
C GLY A 129 5.94 28.67 -22.60
N ARG A 130 5.34 29.56 -21.80
CA ARG A 130 4.93 29.25 -20.41
C ARG A 130 3.85 28.18 -20.33
N ILE A 131 2.87 28.19 -21.23
CA ILE A 131 1.84 27.13 -21.29
C ILE A 131 2.48 25.78 -21.58
N ARG A 132 3.41 25.70 -22.54
CA ARG A 132 4.12 24.44 -22.83
C ARG A 132 4.96 23.95 -21.65
N MET A 133 5.62 24.85 -20.93
CA MET A 133 6.36 24.52 -19.70
C MET A 133 5.42 23.95 -18.63
N ALA A 134 4.29 24.60 -18.36
CA ALA A 134 3.33 24.12 -17.36
C ALA A 134 2.71 22.76 -17.74
N ILE A 135 2.49 22.50 -19.04
CA ILE A 135 2.01 21.19 -19.51
C ILE A 135 3.07 20.11 -19.28
N ALA A 136 4.33 20.38 -19.65
CA ALA A 136 5.42 19.45 -19.41
C ALA A 136 5.61 19.14 -17.91
N GLU A 137 5.48 20.16 -17.05
CA GLU A 137 5.51 20.00 -15.60
C GLU A 137 4.36 19.14 -15.08
N ARG A 138 3.13 19.34 -15.57
CA ARG A 138 2.00 18.45 -15.23
C ARG A 138 2.27 17.00 -15.66
N ASP A 139 2.80 16.81 -16.86
CA ASP A 139 3.07 15.47 -17.39
C ASP A 139 4.20 14.78 -16.59
N LEU A 140 5.21 15.53 -16.15
CA LEU A 140 6.22 15.05 -15.20
C LEU A 140 5.57 14.51 -13.92
N TYR A 141 4.70 15.29 -13.26
CA TYR A 141 4.04 14.84 -12.03
C TYR A 141 3.13 13.61 -12.23
N ARG A 142 2.54 13.43 -13.43
CA ARG A 142 1.79 12.23 -13.76
C ARG A 142 2.69 11.01 -13.86
N TYR A 143 3.85 11.13 -14.51
CA TYR A 143 4.83 10.05 -14.57
C TYR A 143 5.40 9.72 -13.19
N GLU A 144 5.63 10.72 -12.33
CA GLU A 144 6.03 10.50 -10.94
C GLU A 144 4.97 9.69 -10.16
N LEU A 145 3.68 10.02 -10.33
CA LEU A 145 2.58 9.27 -9.72
C LEU A 145 2.56 7.80 -10.20
N GLU A 146 2.77 7.56 -11.49
CA GLU A 146 2.83 6.20 -12.05
C GLU A 146 4.04 5.40 -11.54
N VAL A 147 5.22 6.04 -11.45
CA VAL A 147 6.42 5.43 -10.88
C VAL A 147 6.20 5.07 -9.41
N GLN A 148 5.56 5.96 -8.66
CA GLN A 148 5.22 5.71 -7.27
C GLN A 148 4.24 4.56 -7.11
N ARG A 149 3.21 4.48 -7.96
CA ARG A 149 2.28 3.35 -7.98
C ARG A 149 3.01 2.02 -8.16
N LYS A 150 3.91 1.96 -9.16
CA LYS A 150 4.72 0.75 -9.40
C LYS A 150 5.62 0.41 -8.21
N ARG A 151 6.21 1.41 -7.56
CA ARG A 151 7.02 1.22 -6.36
C ARG A 151 6.19 0.62 -5.22
N ILE A 152 5.02 1.19 -4.93
CA ILE A 152 4.13 0.66 -3.89
C ILE A 152 3.72 -0.78 -4.20
N PHE A 153 3.42 -1.08 -5.47
CA PHE A 153 3.03 -2.43 -5.88
C PHE A 153 4.17 -3.45 -5.69
N ASN A 154 5.40 -3.06 -6.03
CA ASN A 154 6.58 -3.89 -5.76
C ASN A 154 6.81 -4.06 -4.26
N ASP A 155 6.68 -2.99 -3.46
CA ASP A 155 6.85 -3.06 -2.01
C ASP A 155 5.81 -4.00 -1.36
N VAL A 156 4.57 -4.03 -1.88
CA VAL A 156 3.54 -5.00 -1.45
C VAL A 156 3.99 -6.43 -1.75
N ILE A 157 4.43 -6.70 -2.99
CA ILE A 157 4.88 -8.02 -3.41
C ILE A 157 6.05 -8.49 -2.54
N ASP A 158 7.07 -7.65 -2.36
CA ASP A 158 8.27 -8.01 -1.60
C ASP A 158 7.95 -8.35 -0.13
N ARG A 159 7.13 -7.52 0.53
CA ARG A 159 6.74 -7.73 1.93
C ARG A 159 5.83 -8.93 2.09
N TYR A 160 4.91 -9.13 1.16
CA TYR A 160 3.99 -10.27 1.19
C TYR A 160 4.71 -11.59 0.94
N SER A 161 5.61 -11.65 -0.04
CA SER A 161 6.48 -12.81 -0.28
C SER A 161 7.34 -13.13 0.96
N PHE A 162 7.88 -12.12 1.63
CA PHE A 162 8.61 -12.34 2.88
C PHE A 162 7.71 -12.85 4.01
N PHE A 163 6.46 -12.38 4.09
CA PHE A 163 5.46 -12.91 5.02
C PHE A 163 5.19 -14.39 4.78
N LEU A 164 4.92 -14.81 3.53
CA LEU A 164 4.69 -16.22 3.18
C LEU A 164 5.91 -17.09 3.55
N LEU A 165 7.12 -16.68 3.15
CA LEU A 165 8.35 -17.38 3.50
C LEU A 165 8.53 -17.53 5.02
N SER A 166 8.28 -16.45 5.77
CA SER A 166 8.43 -16.47 7.23
C SER A 166 7.40 -17.36 7.92
N ALA A 167 6.20 -17.48 7.34
CA ALA A 167 5.14 -18.36 7.80
C ALA A 167 5.53 -19.84 7.62
N GLU A 168 6.03 -20.21 6.43
CA GLU A 168 6.54 -21.55 6.15
C GLU A 168 7.71 -21.94 7.06
N LEU A 169 8.68 -21.04 7.23
CA LEU A 169 9.82 -21.29 8.12
C LEU A 169 9.37 -21.47 9.58
N TYR A 170 8.40 -20.69 10.03
CA TYR A 170 7.85 -20.84 11.37
C TYR A 170 7.24 -22.23 11.58
N GLN A 171 6.46 -22.72 10.62
CA GLN A 171 5.89 -24.07 10.65
C GLN A 171 6.97 -25.15 10.62
N LEU A 172 7.93 -25.04 9.70
CA LEU A 172 9.04 -25.98 9.58
C LEU A 172 9.83 -26.12 10.90
N PHE A 173 10.13 -25.00 11.56
CA PHE A 173 10.84 -25.05 12.84
C PHE A 173 9.97 -25.51 14.00
N LEU A 174 8.65 -25.34 13.92
CA LEU A 174 7.74 -25.89 14.91
C LEU A 174 7.81 -27.42 14.88
N GLU A 175 7.69 -28.01 13.69
CA GLU A 175 7.83 -29.46 13.48
C GLU A 175 9.22 -29.97 13.87
N ALA A 176 10.28 -29.22 13.53
CA ALA A 176 11.65 -29.58 13.91
C ALA A 176 11.81 -29.66 15.44
N VAL A 177 11.24 -28.72 16.20
CA VAL A 177 11.27 -28.74 17.67
C VAL A 177 10.50 -29.93 18.22
N GLU A 178 9.34 -30.27 17.67
CA GLU A 178 8.54 -31.44 18.08
C GLU A 178 9.30 -32.76 17.83
N ASN A 179 9.94 -32.89 16.68
CA ASN A 179 10.77 -34.04 16.32
C ASN A 179 12.01 -34.16 17.21
N SER A 180 12.71 -33.05 17.45
CA SER A 180 13.87 -33.01 18.36
C SER A 180 13.47 -33.30 19.81
N GLN A 181 12.30 -32.83 20.26
CA GLN A 181 11.77 -33.13 21.58
C GLN A 181 11.47 -34.63 21.74
N SER A 182 10.85 -35.24 20.74
CA SER A 182 10.57 -36.69 20.71
C SER A 182 11.86 -37.51 20.72
N THR A 183 12.87 -37.06 19.97
CA THR A 183 14.20 -37.69 19.94
C THR A 183 14.91 -37.60 21.29
N VAL A 184 14.90 -36.44 21.95
CA VAL A 184 15.49 -36.26 23.29
C VAL A 184 14.79 -37.13 24.32
N ASN A 185 13.46 -37.27 24.24
CA ASN A 185 12.71 -38.15 25.14
C ASN A 185 13.18 -39.62 24.97
N LEU A 186 13.31 -40.11 23.74
CA LEU A 186 13.82 -41.46 23.46
C LEU A 186 15.27 -41.65 23.93
N VAL A 187 16.14 -40.66 23.72
CA VAL A 187 17.53 -40.69 24.19
C VAL A 187 17.58 -40.73 25.72
N ARG A 188 16.71 -39.97 26.39
CA ARG A 188 16.59 -39.96 27.85
C ARG A 188 16.14 -41.32 28.39
N GLU A 189 15.11 -41.93 27.79
CA GLU A 189 14.64 -43.27 28.17
C GLU A 189 15.75 -44.33 28.04
N ARG A 190 16.52 -44.31 26.95
CA ARG A 190 17.65 -45.23 26.76
C ARG A 190 18.82 -44.96 27.70
N PHE A 191 19.07 -43.69 28.03
CA PHE A 191 20.07 -43.34 29.04
C PHE A 191 19.66 -43.85 30.43
N GLU A 192 18.40 -43.71 30.81
CA GLU A 192 17.85 -44.24 32.08
C GLU A 192 17.93 -45.78 32.16
N ALA A 193 17.78 -46.46 31.01
CA ALA A 193 18.00 -47.90 30.89
C ALA A 193 19.50 -48.31 30.98
N GLY A 194 20.43 -47.35 30.89
CA GLY A 194 21.87 -47.59 30.88
C GLY A 194 22.47 -47.94 29.52
N ASP A 195 21.70 -47.80 28.43
CA ASP A 195 22.13 -48.15 27.07
C ASP A 195 22.98 -47.05 26.39
N LEU A 196 22.89 -45.81 26.88
CA LEU A 196 23.59 -44.64 26.32
C LEU A 196 24.46 -43.96 27.38
N ASN A 197 25.49 -43.23 26.92
CA ASN A 197 26.35 -42.44 27.80
C ASN A 197 25.83 -40.99 27.96
N ILE A 198 26.28 -40.30 29.00
CA ILE A 198 25.87 -38.93 29.34
C ILE A 198 26.15 -37.93 28.21
N GLU A 199 27.22 -38.10 27.44
CA GLU A 199 27.56 -37.19 26.33
C GLU A 199 26.57 -37.31 25.17
N GLN A 200 25.92 -38.47 24.99
CA GLN A 200 24.88 -38.65 23.97
C GLN A 200 23.59 -37.94 24.37
N LEU A 201 23.23 -37.98 25.66
CA LEU A 201 22.12 -37.22 26.20
C LEU A 201 22.36 -35.72 26.07
N GLN A 202 23.53 -35.24 26.49
CA GLN A 202 23.91 -33.83 26.38
C GLN A 202 23.84 -33.33 24.95
N ARG A 203 24.35 -34.11 23.98
CA ARG A 203 24.26 -33.76 22.56
C ARG A 203 22.81 -33.65 22.07
N GLY A 204 21.94 -34.57 22.49
CA GLY A 204 20.51 -34.49 22.18
C GLY A 204 19.86 -33.21 22.73
N GLU A 205 20.15 -32.88 23.99
CA GLU A 205 19.64 -31.66 24.62
C GLU A 205 20.18 -30.37 23.96
N GLU A 206 21.45 -30.36 23.56
CA GLU A 206 22.05 -29.26 22.77
C GLU A 206 21.30 -29.04 21.44
N TYR A 207 20.97 -30.11 20.70
CA TYR A 207 20.20 -30.00 19.46
C TYR A 207 18.81 -29.41 19.70
N LEU A 208 18.10 -29.89 20.72
CA LEU A 208 16.79 -29.35 21.09
C LEU A 208 16.84 -27.85 21.45
N ILE A 209 17.90 -27.42 22.15
CA ILE A 209 18.10 -26.01 22.48
C ILE A 209 18.30 -25.17 21.19
N LEU A 210 19.10 -25.66 20.25
CA LEU A 210 19.33 -24.99 18.97
C LEU A 210 18.05 -24.88 18.13
N ASP A 211 17.25 -25.93 18.06
CA ASP A 211 15.99 -25.90 17.30
C ASP A 211 14.97 -24.96 17.95
N ARG A 212 14.89 -24.93 19.29
CA ARG A 212 14.07 -23.94 20.01
C ARG A 212 14.51 -22.51 19.74
N GLN A 213 15.82 -22.26 19.67
CA GLN A 213 16.34 -20.95 19.31
C GLN A 213 15.92 -20.54 17.89
N ARG A 214 15.99 -21.46 16.92
CA ARG A 214 15.54 -21.22 15.54
C ARG A 214 14.04 -20.93 15.48
N LEU A 215 13.22 -21.69 16.21
CA LEU A 215 11.78 -21.46 16.31
C LEU A 215 11.45 -20.06 16.84
N ILE A 216 12.16 -19.61 17.89
CA ILE A 216 11.96 -18.26 18.46
C ILE A 216 12.28 -17.18 17.43
N THR A 217 13.37 -17.33 16.67
CA THR A 217 13.74 -16.40 15.59
C THR A 217 12.68 -16.39 14.50
N ALA A 218 12.30 -17.55 13.97
CA ALA A 218 11.31 -17.67 12.90
C ALA A 218 9.93 -17.11 13.31
N ARG A 219 9.50 -17.38 14.54
CA ARG A 219 8.27 -16.79 15.11
C ARG A 219 8.35 -15.25 15.14
N THR A 220 9.50 -14.71 15.52
CA THR A 220 9.70 -13.26 15.59
C THR A 220 9.65 -12.65 14.19
N ASP A 221 10.28 -13.29 13.22
CA ASP A 221 10.33 -12.81 11.84
C ASP A 221 8.95 -12.91 11.17
N PHE A 222 8.18 -13.97 11.45
CA PHE A 222 6.77 -14.09 11.05
C PHE A 222 5.93 -12.91 11.52
N PHE A 223 5.96 -12.58 12.82
CA PHE A 223 5.18 -11.44 13.32
C PHE A 223 5.66 -10.11 12.75
N LYS A 224 6.97 -9.91 12.56
CA LYS A 224 7.49 -8.70 11.92
C LYS A 224 7.02 -8.58 10.48
N ALA A 225 7.08 -9.67 9.71
CA ALA A 225 6.64 -9.69 8.32
C ALA A 225 5.14 -9.38 8.22
N ARG A 226 4.33 -9.99 9.10
CA ARG A 226 2.90 -9.70 9.21
C ARG A 226 2.63 -8.23 9.48
N PHE A 227 3.26 -7.65 10.51
CA PHE A 227 3.07 -6.23 10.82
C PHE A 227 3.56 -5.31 9.70
N ALA A 228 4.63 -5.69 9.00
CA ALA A 228 5.13 -4.90 7.87
C ALA A 228 4.16 -4.86 6.68
N VAL A 229 3.40 -5.94 6.44
CA VAL A 229 2.32 -5.97 5.44
C VAL A 229 1.12 -5.16 5.94
N GLU A 230 0.68 -5.40 7.18
CA GLU A 230 -0.47 -4.72 7.80
C GLU A 230 -0.27 -3.19 7.87
N GLU A 231 0.96 -2.73 8.14
CA GLU A 231 1.32 -1.30 8.11
C GLU A 231 1.14 -0.69 6.73
N LEU A 232 1.51 -1.42 5.67
CA LEU A 232 1.45 -0.92 4.29
C LEU A 232 0.02 -0.84 3.77
N ILE A 233 -0.81 -1.85 4.09
CA ILE A 233 -2.21 -1.90 3.65
C ILE A 233 -3.17 -1.18 4.60
N GLY A 234 -2.75 -0.88 5.83
CA GLY A 234 -3.57 -0.16 6.83
C GLY A 234 -4.71 -0.97 7.46
N VAL A 235 -4.81 -2.27 7.15
CA VAL A 235 -5.83 -3.20 7.67
C VAL A 235 -5.18 -4.53 8.06
N PRO A 236 -5.80 -5.33 8.95
CA PRO A 236 -5.31 -6.67 9.25
C PRO A 236 -5.28 -7.56 8.00
N ILE A 237 -4.26 -8.41 7.86
CA ILE A 237 -4.15 -9.29 6.69
C ILE A 237 -5.28 -10.33 6.66
N ALA A 238 -5.72 -10.79 7.83
CA ALA A 238 -6.79 -11.77 8.00
C ALA A 238 -8.12 -11.30 7.36
N SER A 239 -8.47 -10.01 7.48
CA SER A 239 -9.68 -9.48 6.84
C SER A 239 -9.59 -9.49 5.31
N VAL A 240 -8.39 -9.40 4.74
CA VAL A 240 -8.22 -9.46 3.28
C VAL A 240 -8.50 -10.87 2.78
N PHE A 241 -8.05 -11.89 3.51
CA PHE A 241 -8.38 -13.28 3.16
C PHE A 241 -9.88 -13.55 3.29
N GLU A 242 -10.53 -13.03 4.32
CA GLU A 242 -11.98 -13.13 4.49
C GLU A 242 -12.75 -12.43 3.36
N ASP A 243 -12.35 -11.23 2.97
CA ASP A 243 -12.96 -10.49 1.85
C ASP A 243 -12.83 -11.23 0.51
N VAL A 244 -11.71 -11.92 0.27
CA VAL A 244 -11.44 -12.56 -1.04
C VAL A 244 -12.09 -13.94 -1.13
N PHE A 245 -12.17 -14.69 -0.03
CA PHE A 245 -12.63 -16.08 -0.02
C PHE A 245 -13.97 -16.29 0.71
N GLY A 246 -14.51 -15.27 1.36
CA GLY A 246 -15.77 -15.36 2.11
C GLY A 246 -16.98 -15.62 1.23
N ASP A 247 -16.94 -15.14 -0.02
CA ASP A 247 -18.06 -15.28 -0.96
C ASP A 247 -18.17 -16.69 -1.55
N ASP A 248 -17.06 -17.43 -1.70
CA ASP A 248 -17.04 -18.77 -2.28
C ASP A 248 -17.78 -19.82 -1.44
N PHE A 249 -18.09 -19.52 -0.17
CA PHE A 249 -18.85 -20.41 0.72
C PHE A 249 -20.35 -20.08 0.81
N ALA A 250 -20.79 -18.96 0.23
CA ALA A 250 -22.18 -18.54 0.30
C ALA A 250 -23.06 -19.24 -0.75
N ASP A 251 -22.52 -19.53 -1.94
CA ASP A 251 -23.30 -20.08 -3.05
C ASP A 251 -23.65 -21.58 -2.90
N ASP A 252 -22.95 -22.34 -2.05
CA ASP A 252 -23.27 -23.76 -1.80
C ASP A 252 -24.34 -23.98 -0.71
N ALA A 253 -24.71 -22.93 0.03
CA ALA A 253 -25.76 -22.99 1.05
C ALA A 253 -27.17 -22.83 0.42
N ASP A 254 -27.23 -22.27 -0.78
CA ASP A 254 -28.42 -22.09 -1.59
C ASP A 254 -28.54 -23.29 -2.51
N GLY A 255 -28.67 -24.48 -1.91
CA GLY A 255 -29.05 -25.68 -2.64
C GLY A 255 -30.40 -25.46 -3.32
N GLU A 256 -30.40 -24.88 -4.52
CA GLU A 256 -31.46 -25.02 -5.49
C GLU A 256 -31.69 -26.53 -5.61
N GLU A 257 -32.86 -26.98 -5.12
CA GLU A 257 -33.47 -28.24 -5.52
C GLU A 257 -33.50 -28.23 -7.05
N HIS A 258 -32.43 -28.74 -7.66
CA HIS A 258 -32.39 -29.01 -9.08
C HIS A 258 -33.30 -30.22 -9.26
N ASP A 259 -34.58 -29.94 -9.48
CA ASP A 259 -35.56 -30.93 -9.88
C ASP A 259 -35.01 -31.65 -11.12
N ASP A 260 -34.68 -32.93 -10.93
CA ASP A 260 -34.25 -33.86 -11.95
C ASP A 260 -35.34 -33.97 -13.04
N ASP A 261 -35.26 -33.12 -14.07
CA ASP A 261 -35.99 -33.34 -15.33
C ASP A 261 -35.10 -34.18 -16.25
N GLU A 262 -35.34 -35.49 -16.22
CA GLU A 262 -34.76 -36.49 -17.11
C GLU A 262 -35.11 -36.17 -18.59
N GLY A 263 -34.28 -35.34 -19.23
CA GLY A 263 -34.32 -35.07 -20.65
C GLY A 263 -33.28 -35.89 -21.42
N GLU A 264 -33.64 -37.10 -21.83
CA GLU A 264 -32.96 -37.86 -22.88
C GLU A 264 -32.78 -37.01 -24.15
N GLY A 265 -31.56 -36.92 -24.71
CA GLY A 265 -31.43 -36.38 -26.06
C GLY A 265 -30.04 -36.04 -26.56
N ASN A 266 -29.40 -37.02 -27.18
CA ASN A 266 -28.62 -36.88 -28.42
C ASN A 266 -27.26 -36.18 -28.37
N ASN A 267 -26.26 -37.00 -28.04
CA ASN A 267 -25.06 -37.26 -28.84
C ASN A 267 -24.97 -36.52 -30.20
N GLU A 268 -24.28 -35.37 -30.25
CA GLU A 268 -23.60 -34.89 -31.46
C GLU A 268 -22.14 -34.61 -31.13
N THR A 269 -21.29 -35.47 -31.68
CA THR A 269 -19.83 -35.36 -31.68
C THR A 269 -19.44 -34.24 -32.66
N GLU A 270 -19.33 -33.00 -32.17
CA GLU A 270 -18.66 -31.94 -32.93
C GLU A 270 -17.13 -32.07 -32.75
N LEU A 271 -16.52 -32.63 -33.79
CA LEU A 271 -15.10 -32.58 -34.08
C LEU A 271 -14.64 -31.13 -34.20
N LEU A 272 -13.94 -30.61 -33.19
CA LEU A 272 -13.18 -29.38 -33.33
C LEU A 272 -11.92 -29.63 -34.18
N PRO A 273 -11.63 -28.76 -35.16
CA PRO A 273 -10.41 -28.83 -35.93
C PRO A 273 -9.21 -28.46 -35.05
N SER A 274 -8.23 -29.37 -35.05
CA SER A 274 -6.86 -29.20 -34.57
C SER A 274 -6.30 -27.82 -34.93
N GLN A 275 -6.11 -26.97 -33.92
CA GLN A 275 -5.33 -25.75 -34.07
C GLN A 275 -3.85 -26.11 -34.13
N GLU A 276 -3.28 -25.65 -35.23
CA GLU A 276 -1.89 -25.73 -35.68
C GLU A 276 -0.97 -25.11 -34.63
N SER A 277 0.03 -25.89 -34.21
CA SER A 277 1.14 -25.46 -33.37
C SER A 277 2.01 -24.49 -34.16
N GLU A 278 1.87 -23.19 -33.91
CA GLU A 278 2.89 -22.21 -34.31
C GLU A 278 4.10 -22.33 -33.37
N GLU A 279 5.13 -22.98 -33.89
CA GLU A 279 6.48 -23.10 -33.40
C GLU A 279 7.17 -21.71 -33.41
N PRO A 280 7.55 -21.11 -32.27
CA PRO A 280 8.36 -19.92 -32.29
C PRO A 280 9.80 -20.28 -32.67
N ALA A 281 10.25 -19.66 -33.76
CA ALA A 281 11.56 -19.78 -34.35
C ALA A 281 12.70 -19.65 -33.32
N ASP A 282 13.60 -20.61 -33.43
CA ASP A 282 14.94 -20.68 -32.88
C ASP A 282 15.74 -19.43 -33.33
N VAL A 283 15.81 -18.40 -32.49
CA VAL A 283 16.76 -17.28 -32.66
C VAL A 283 18.08 -17.70 -32.03
N ASN A 284 18.81 -18.52 -32.78
CA ASN A 284 20.26 -18.56 -32.71
C ASN A 284 20.77 -17.33 -33.48
N ASP A 285 21.20 -16.30 -32.77
CA ASP A 285 22.20 -15.38 -33.31
C ASP A 285 23.40 -15.34 -32.35
N GLU A 286 24.41 -16.06 -32.84
CA GLU A 286 25.82 -15.93 -32.56
C GLU A 286 26.19 -14.48 -32.25
N ASN A 287 26.72 -14.23 -31.05
CA ASN A 287 27.62 -13.10 -30.85
C ASN A 287 28.95 -13.65 -30.37
N ASP A 288 29.63 -14.26 -31.35
CA ASP A 288 31.04 -14.55 -31.33
C ASP A 288 31.83 -13.24 -31.36
N THR A 289 32.84 -13.18 -30.49
CA THR A 289 34.17 -12.59 -30.70
C THR A 289 34.29 -11.17 -31.28
N ASP A 290 34.89 -10.29 -30.49
CA ASP A 290 36.13 -9.54 -30.82
C ASP A 290 36.56 -8.87 -29.49
N ALA A 291 37.67 -9.24 -28.83
CA ALA A 291 39.08 -9.07 -29.21
C ALA A 291 39.46 -7.60 -29.47
N GLU A 292 40.61 -7.20 -28.90
CA GLU A 292 41.29 -5.88 -28.99
C GLU A 292 40.75 -4.84 -27.98
N GLU A 293 41.52 -4.25 -27.04
CA GLU A 293 42.96 -4.00 -26.87
C GLU A 293 43.31 -3.89 -25.36
#